data_AF-A0A7R9KIC8-F1
#
_entry.id   AF-A0A7R9KIC8-F1
#
_cell.length_a   1.000
_cell.length_b   1.000
_cell.length_c   1.000
_cell.angle_alpha   90.00
_cell.angle_beta   90.00
_cell.angle_gamma   90.00
#
_symmetry.space_group_name_H-M   'P 1'
#
loop_
_entity.id
_entity.type
_entity.pdbx_description
1 polymer ?
#
loop_
_entity_poly.entity_id
_entity_poly.type
_entity_poly.pdbx_seq_one_letter_code
_entity_poly.pdbx_strand_id
1 'polypeptide(L)'
;MSSALMVKALQKHRSMKVAALVSSMAKRTLSAGAANPNPNPHGWQSWRDIPDSMIPTSSRRDPNNPIYGTRRYVNFRKKQIWSQIPDGTPVYLKFGAADKVLYYGLIVGTAALVLTNVYHILDLTFGFSKKKKA
;
A
#
# COMPACT_ATOMS: atom_id res chain seq x y z
N MET A 1 33.54 -32.39 33.14
CA MET A 1 32.77 -31.12 33.30
C MET A 1 32.95 -30.11 32.14
N SER A 2 33.72 -30.40 31.07
CA SER A 2 34.05 -29.42 30.03
C SER A 2 33.00 -29.26 28.91
N SER A 3 32.19 -30.28 28.63
CA SER A 3 31.30 -30.32 27.45
C SER A 3 30.03 -29.46 27.60
N ALA A 4 29.51 -29.32 28.83
CA ALA A 4 28.27 -28.57 29.09
C ALA A 4 28.43 -27.05 28.97
N LEU A 5 29.63 -26.52 29.27
CA LEU A 5 29.96 -25.10 29.10
C LEU A 5 30.11 -24.74 27.61
N MET A 6 30.69 -25.64 26.81
CA MET A 6 30.85 -25.46 25.37
C MET A 6 29.50 -25.46 24.62
N VAL A 7 28.57 -26.33 25.02
CA VAL A 7 27.21 -26.36 24.45
C VAL A 7 26.42 -25.10 24.81
N LYS A 8 26.50 -24.62 26.07
CA LYS A 8 25.86 -23.35 26.47
C LYS A 8 26.44 -22.14 25.73
N ALA A 9 27.75 -22.12 25.49
CA ALA A 9 28.40 -21.06 24.72
C ALA A 9 27.95 -21.06 23.25
N LEU A 10 27.87 -22.23 22.61
CA LEU A 10 27.38 -22.39 21.24
C LEU A 10 25.89 -22.01 21.10
N GLN A 11 25.06 -22.37 22.07
CA GLN A 11 23.64 -22.02 22.07
C GLN A 11 23.41 -20.51 22.25
N LYS A 12 24.19 -19.86 23.14
CA LYS A 12 24.21 -18.39 23.31
C LYS A 12 24.71 -17.68 22.06
N HIS A 13 25.71 -18.23 21.38
CA HIS A 13 26.23 -17.63 20.14
C HIS A 13 25.26 -17.74 18.96
N ARG A 14 24.46 -18.81 18.91
CA ARG A 14 23.38 -18.98 17.91
C ARG A 14 22.20 -18.04 18.18
N SER A 15 21.78 -17.87 19.44
CA SER A 15 20.67 -16.96 19.77
C SER A 15 20.99 -15.50 19.49
N MET A 16 22.23 -15.04 19.73
CA MET A 16 22.66 -13.69 19.38
C MET A 16 22.64 -13.42 17.87
N LYS A 17 23.02 -14.42 17.05
CA LYS A 17 22.98 -14.29 15.58
C LYS A 17 21.55 -14.20 15.06
N VAL A 18 20.61 -14.98 15.62
CA VAL A 18 19.18 -14.91 15.26
C VAL A 18 18.57 -13.57 15.69
N ALA A 19 18.88 -13.09 16.89
CA ALA A 19 18.41 -11.79 17.37
C ALA A 19 18.91 -10.62 16.51
N ALA A 20 20.16 -10.68 16.05
CA ALA A 20 20.72 -9.69 15.13
C ALA A 20 20.03 -9.72 13.75
N LEU A 21 19.71 -10.92 13.25
CA LEU A 21 19.04 -11.10 11.96
C LEU A 21 17.59 -10.58 12.00
N VAL A 22 16.85 -10.90 13.06
CA VAL A 22 15.50 -10.38 13.32
C VAL A 22 15.52 -8.85 13.49
N SER A 23 16.49 -8.31 14.24
CA SER A 23 16.63 -6.85 14.41
C SER A 23 16.99 -6.15 13.09
N SER A 24 17.76 -6.80 12.21
CA SER A 24 18.07 -6.27 10.88
C SER A 24 16.88 -6.28 9.92
N MET A 25 16.01 -7.30 10.01
CA MET A 25 14.76 -7.36 9.26
C MET A 25 13.74 -6.32 9.77
N ALA A 26 13.66 -6.12 11.09
CA ALA A 26 12.84 -5.06 11.69
C ALA A 26 13.34 -3.66 11.30
N LYS A 27 14.66 -3.43 11.25
CA LYS A 27 15.23 -2.15 10.78
C LYS A 27 15.02 -1.89 9.28
N ARG A 28 15.01 -2.94 8.44
CA ARG A 28 14.77 -2.79 6.99
C ARG A 28 13.29 -2.54 6.64
N THR A 29 12.36 -3.07 7.44
CA THR A 29 10.92 -2.85 7.21
C THR A 29 10.44 -1.46 7.61
N LEU A 30 11.12 -0.79 8.56
CA LEU A 30 10.79 0.58 8.96
C LEU A 30 11.44 1.68 8.10
N SER A 31 12.45 1.35 7.30
CA SER A 31 13.20 2.31 6.46
C SER A 31 12.65 2.43 5.02
N ALA A 32 11.69 1.59 4.63
CA ALA A 32 11.04 1.65 3.31
C ALA A 32 9.99 2.78 3.17
N GLY A 33 9.83 3.60 4.22
CA GLY A 33 8.97 4.79 4.23
C GLY A 33 9.75 6.09 4.08
N ALA A 34 10.83 6.12 3.28
CA ALA A 34 11.52 7.36 2.95
C ALA A 34 10.54 8.27 2.19
N ALA A 35 9.90 9.16 2.94
CA ALA A 35 9.06 10.22 2.42
C ALA A 35 9.83 10.95 1.32
N ASN A 36 9.24 10.97 0.13
CA ASN A 36 9.84 11.54 -1.06
C ASN A 36 10.19 13.02 -0.75
N PRO A 37 11.46 13.45 -0.83
CA PRO A 37 11.90 14.75 -0.33
C PRO A 37 11.45 15.93 -1.20
N ASN A 38 10.62 15.68 -2.23
CA ASN A 38 10.07 16.73 -3.07
C ASN A 38 8.54 16.80 -2.88
N PRO A 39 8.07 17.31 -1.73
CA PRO A 39 6.65 17.53 -1.51
C PRO A 39 6.12 18.45 -2.61
N ASN A 40 4.92 18.12 -3.10
CA ASN A 40 4.17 18.86 -4.12
C ASN A 40 4.67 20.31 -4.34
N PRO A 41 5.37 20.62 -5.45
CA PRO A 41 6.04 21.91 -5.64
C PRO A 41 5.07 23.09 -5.68
N HIS A 42 3.78 22.83 -5.90
CA HIS A 42 2.74 23.84 -5.98
C HIS A 42 1.88 23.96 -4.70
N GLY A 43 2.07 23.09 -3.70
CA GLY A 43 1.33 23.14 -2.43
C GLY A 43 -0.17 22.83 -2.53
N TRP A 44 -0.67 22.35 -3.67
CA TRP A 44 -2.06 21.93 -3.83
C TRP A 44 -2.42 20.78 -2.89
N GLN A 45 -3.63 20.82 -2.31
CA GLN A 45 -4.13 19.78 -1.41
C GLN A 45 -4.91 18.71 -2.17
N SER A 46 -5.51 19.09 -3.29
CA SER A 46 -6.30 18.22 -4.14
C SER A 46 -6.06 18.50 -5.62
N TRP A 47 -6.38 17.52 -6.48
CA TRP A 47 -6.36 17.72 -7.93
C TRP A 47 -7.29 18.85 -8.40
N ARG A 48 -8.29 19.23 -7.59
CA ARG A 48 -9.24 20.29 -7.92
C ARG A 48 -8.61 21.68 -7.80
N ASP A 49 -7.57 21.81 -6.97
CA ASP A 49 -6.89 23.08 -6.68
C ASP A 49 -5.96 23.51 -7.82
N ILE A 50 -5.65 22.59 -8.74
CA ILE A 50 -4.89 22.88 -9.96
C ILE A 50 -5.69 23.90 -10.78
N PRO A 51 -5.12 25.04 -11.18
CA PRO A 51 -5.85 26.06 -11.93
C PRO A 51 -6.16 25.59 -13.35
N ASP A 52 -7.35 25.96 -13.87
CA ASP A 52 -7.79 25.62 -15.24
C ASP A 52 -6.84 26.19 -16.31
N SER A 53 -6.18 27.33 -16.01
CA SER A 53 -5.22 27.98 -16.89
C SER A 53 -3.98 27.14 -17.20
N MET A 54 -3.67 26.14 -16.38
CA MET A 54 -2.55 25.22 -16.61
C MET A 54 -2.90 24.15 -17.66
N ILE A 55 -4.17 24.00 -18.00
CA ILE A 55 -4.63 22.97 -18.92
C ILE A 55 -4.69 23.56 -20.34
N PRO A 56 -3.97 22.98 -21.31
CA PRO A 56 -4.05 23.45 -22.68
C PRO A 56 -5.45 23.20 -23.23
N THR A 57 -6.14 24.26 -23.63
CA THR A 57 -7.48 24.23 -24.24
C THR A 57 -7.42 24.01 -25.75
N SER A 58 -6.24 23.79 -26.31
CA SER A 58 -6.02 23.45 -27.72
C SER A 58 -4.86 22.46 -27.85
N SER A 59 -4.84 21.70 -28.95
CA SER A 59 -3.77 20.77 -29.28
C SER A 59 -3.13 21.16 -30.61
N ARG A 60 -1.81 21.02 -30.72
CA ARG A 60 -1.08 21.24 -31.98
C ARG A 60 -1.58 20.31 -33.11
N ARG A 61 -2.06 19.12 -32.75
CA ARG A 61 -2.53 18.12 -33.72
C ARG A 61 -3.95 18.41 -34.23
N ASP A 62 -4.78 19.05 -33.41
CA ASP A 62 -6.17 19.35 -33.72
C ASP A 62 -6.60 20.61 -32.97
N PRO A 63 -6.37 21.81 -33.51
CA PRO A 63 -6.63 23.06 -32.80
C PRO A 63 -8.12 23.30 -32.52
N ASN A 64 -9.00 22.73 -33.34
CA ASN A 64 -10.43 23.04 -33.38
C ASN A 64 -11.29 21.99 -32.66
N ASN A 65 -10.69 21.04 -31.97
CA ASN A 65 -11.45 20.00 -31.28
C ASN A 65 -12.22 20.61 -30.08
N PRO A 66 -13.56 20.53 -30.06
CA PRO A 66 -14.35 21.09 -28.97
C PRO A 66 -14.11 20.38 -27.63
N ILE A 67 -13.56 19.16 -27.65
CA ILE A 67 -13.29 18.37 -26.44
C ILE A 67 -12.37 19.13 -25.48
N TYR A 68 -11.38 19.87 -26.00
CA TYR A 68 -10.38 20.55 -25.16
C TYR A 68 -10.96 21.69 -24.30
N GLY A 69 -12.09 22.27 -24.71
CA GLY A 69 -12.84 23.25 -23.92
C GLY A 69 -13.82 22.62 -22.93
N THR A 70 -14.04 21.31 -22.97
CA THR A 70 -15.01 20.66 -22.07
C THR A 70 -14.48 20.54 -20.65
N ARG A 71 -15.36 20.73 -19.67
CA ARG A 71 -15.03 20.55 -18.25
C ARG A 71 -14.53 19.13 -17.93
N ARG A 72 -15.00 18.13 -18.68
CA ARG A 72 -14.53 16.74 -18.54
C ARG A 72 -13.05 16.61 -18.90
N TYR A 73 -12.63 17.19 -20.03
CA TYR A 73 -11.24 17.18 -20.45
C TYR A 73 -10.34 17.94 -19.45
N VAL A 74 -10.78 19.12 -19.01
CA VAL A 74 -10.06 19.91 -18.01
C VAL A 74 -9.83 19.11 -16.73
N ASN A 75 -10.89 18.51 -16.18
CA ASN A 75 -10.79 17.67 -14.99
C ASN A 75 -9.89 16.44 -15.18
N PHE A 76 -9.95 15.81 -16.36
CA PHE A 76 -9.08 14.68 -16.69
C PHE A 76 -7.60 15.09 -16.68
N ARG A 77 -7.26 16.21 -17.33
CA ARG A 77 -5.89 16.73 -17.37
C ARG A 77 -5.39 17.17 -16.00
N LYS A 78 -6.24 17.77 -15.16
CA LYS A 78 -5.90 18.06 -13.75
C LYS A 78 -5.55 16.80 -12.98
N LYS A 79 -6.37 15.74 -13.09
CA LYS A 79 -6.07 14.45 -12.47
C LYS A 79 -4.77 13.83 -12.99
N GLN A 80 -4.48 14.00 -14.28
CA GLN A 80 -3.22 13.55 -14.87
C GLN A 80 -2.01 14.28 -14.25
N ILE A 81 -2.05 15.62 -14.18
CA ILE A 81 -0.99 16.41 -13.54
C ILE A 81 -0.83 15.99 -12.07
N TRP A 82 -1.95 15.87 -11.34
CA TRP A 82 -1.94 15.43 -9.95
C TRP A 82 -1.25 14.09 -9.77
N SER A 83 -1.54 13.11 -10.63
CA SER A 83 -0.96 11.77 -10.56
C SER A 83 0.56 11.75 -10.71
N GLN A 84 1.13 12.71 -11.44
CA GLN A 84 2.56 12.82 -11.74
C GLN A 84 3.35 13.46 -10.60
N ILE A 85 2.69 14.10 -9.62
CA ILE A 85 3.36 14.73 -8.47
C ILE A 85 4.05 13.64 -7.63
N PRO A 86 5.35 13.73 -7.34
CA PRO A 86 6.06 12.72 -6.56
C PRO A 86 5.79 12.87 -5.05
N ASP A 87 4.62 12.44 -4.59
CA ASP A 87 4.18 12.49 -3.19
C ASP A 87 4.45 11.20 -2.40
N GLY A 88 4.94 10.15 -3.07
CA GLY A 88 5.13 8.82 -2.47
C GLY A 88 3.82 8.04 -2.28
N THR A 89 2.67 8.64 -2.59
CA THR A 89 1.36 7.99 -2.51
C THR A 89 1.14 7.14 -3.76
N PRO A 90 0.78 5.85 -3.63
CA PRO A 90 0.42 5.03 -4.78
C PRO A 90 -0.78 5.62 -5.54
N VAL A 91 -0.78 5.49 -6.88
CA VAL A 91 -1.80 6.09 -7.76
C VAL A 91 -3.23 5.71 -7.35
N TYR A 92 -3.45 4.47 -6.92
CA TYR A 92 -4.75 3.96 -6.50
C TYR A 92 -5.27 4.52 -5.16
N LEU A 93 -4.45 5.26 -4.39
CA LEU A 93 -4.87 5.94 -3.14
C LEU A 93 -4.90 7.47 -3.28
N LYS A 94 -4.62 7.98 -4.48
CA LYS A 94 -4.23 9.38 -4.70
C LYS A 94 -5.38 10.33 -4.98
N PHE A 95 -6.56 9.83 -5.35
CA PHE A 95 -7.65 10.65 -5.88
C PHE A 95 -8.81 10.93 -4.89
N GLY A 96 -8.76 10.39 -3.67
CA GLY A 96 -9.65 10.80 -2.59
C GLY A 96 -9.87 9.75 -1.51
N ALA A 97 -10.75 10.06 -0.56
CA ALA A 97 -11.12 9.16 0.52
C ALA A 97 -11.91 7.94 0.01
N ALA A 98 -12.74 8.09 -1.02
CA ALA A 98 -13.53 7.00 -1.59
C ALA A 98 -12.65 5.84 -2.09
N ASP A 99 -11.55 6.16 -2.79
CA ASP A 99 -10.63 5.14 -3.30
C ASP A 99 -9.93 4.40 -2.15
N LYS A 100 -9.61 5.11 -1.06
CA LYS A 100 -9.05 4.50 0.16
C LYS A 100 -10.05 3.54 0.79
N VAL A 101 -11.31 3.95 0.94
CA VAL A 101 -12.38 3.11 1.52
C VAL A 101 -12.59 1.87 0.67
N LEU A 102 -12.65 2.00 -0.66
CA LEU A 102 -12.79 0.86 -1.56
C LEU A 102 -11.59 -0.09 -1.47
N TYR A 103 -10.37 0.45 -1.48
CA TYR A 103 -9.14 -0.34 -1.40
C TYR A 103 -9.05 -1.11 -0.08
N TYR A 104 -9.21 -0.43 1.06
CA TYR A 104 -9.16 -1.08 2.37
C TYR A 104 -10.34 -2.04 2.58
N GLY A 105 -11.53 -1.70 2.05
CA GLY A 105 -12.68 -2.59 2.06
C GLY A 105 -12.41 -3.90 1.32
N LEU A 106 -11.76 -3.84 0.15
CA LEU A 106 -11.34 -5.02 -0.59
C LEU A 106 -10.31 -5.85 0.17
N ILE A 107 -9.31 -5.22 0.81
CA ILE A 107 -8.32 -5.93 1.64
C ILE A 107 -8.99 -6.66 2.80
N VAL A 108 -9.86 -5.97 3.56
CA VAL A 108 -10.52 -6.58 4.71
C VAL A 108 -11.44 -7.71 4.28
N GLY A 109 -12.22 -7.50 3.21
CA GLY A 109 -13.12 -8.53 2.68
C GLY A 109 -12.37 -9.76 2.19
N THR A 110 -11.27 -9.59 1.44
CA THR A 110 -10.45 -10.71 0.97
C THR A 110 -9.73 -11.42 2.12
N ALA A 111 -9.20 -10.70 3.10
CA ALA A 111 -8.58 -11.29 4.28
C ALA A 111 -9.59 -12.12 5.10
N ALA A 112 -10.80 -11.59 5.31
CA ALA A 112 -11.88 -12.30 5.97
C ALA A 112 -12.23 -13.60 5.24
N LEU A 113 -12.41 -13.54 3.90
CA LEU A 113 -12.68 -14.72 3.09
C LEU A 113 -11.56 -15.76 3.18
N VAL A 114 -10.29 -15.34 3.11
CA VAL A 114 -9.15 -16.26 3.25
C VAL A 114 -9.16 -16.92 4.63
N LEU A 115 -9.36 -16.15 5.69
CA LEU A 115 -9.41 -16.67 7.06
C LEU A 115 -10.57 -17.66 7.27
N THR A 116 -11.75 -17.35 6.75
CA THR A 116 -12.91 -18.26 6.81
C THR A 116 -12.64 -19.56 6.05
N ASN A 117 -12.03 -19.49 4.86
CA ASN A 117 -11.65 -20.68 4.11
C ASN A 117 -10.61 -21.52 4.86
N VAL A 118 -9.58 -20.89 5.43
CA VAL A 118 -8.58 -21.59 6.25
C VAL A 118 -9.23 -22.26 7.46
N TYR A 119 -10.14 -21.57 8.14
CA TYR A 119 -10.89 -22.15 9.26
C TYR A 119 -11.66 -23.40 8.85
N HIS A 120 -12.40 -23.36 7.74
CA HIS A 120 -13.15 -24.52 7.24
C HIS A 120 -12.23 -25.68 6.84
N ILE A 121 -11.08 -25.40 6.20
CA ILE A 121 -10.10 -26.43 5.84
C ILE A 121 -9.54 -27.09 7.11
N LEU A 122 -9.17 -26.30 8.12
CA LEU A 122 -8.65 -26.82 9.39
C LEU A 122 -9.70 -27.67 10.12
N ASP A 123 -10.96 -27.22 10.12
CA ASP A 123 -12.06 -27.96 10.74
C ASP A 123 -12.32 -29.30 10.03
N LEU A 124 -12.30 -29.32 8.69
CA LEU A 124 -12.40 -30.54 7.89
C LEU A 124 -11.21 -31.49 8.10
N THR A 125 -9.99 -30.94 8.18
CA THR A 125 -8.75 -31.73 8.25
C THR A 125 -8.51 -32.34 9.63
N PHE A 126 -8.80 -31.58 10.69
CA PHE A 126 -8.52 -31.98 12.07
C PHE A 126 -9.78 -32.37 12.86
N GLY A 127 -10.97 -32.19 12.29
CA GLY A 127 -12.23 -32.67 12.87
C GLY A 127 -12.61 -31.99 14.18
N PHE A 128 -12.34 -30.69 14.34
CA PHE A 128 -12.65 -29.96 15.57
C PHE A 128 -14.16 -29.79 15.80
N SER A 129 -14.98 -29.82 14.74
CA SER A 129 -16.44 -29.71 14.77
C SER A 129 -17.14 -31.09 14.81
N LYS A 130 -16.81 -31.92 15.81
CA LYS A 130 -17.71 -33.02 16.23
C LYS A 130 -17.90 -33.02 17.75
N LYS A 131 -18.75 -32.11 18.22
CA LYS A 131 -19.58 -32.33 19.42
C LYS A 131 -21.00 -31.80 19.19
N LYS A 132 -21.76 -32.47 18.33
CA LYS A 132 -23.22 -32.53 18.54
C LYS A 132 -23.43 -33.54 19.66
N LYS A 133 -23.81 -33.04 20.84
CA LYS A 133 -24.28 -33.85 21.96
C LYS A 133 -25.49 -34.66 21.48
N ALA A 134 -25.38 -35.99 21.59
CA ALA A 134 -26.52 -36.88 21.67
C ALA A 134 -27.13 -36.78 23.08
#